data_AF-A0A926M0L4-F1
#
_entry.id   AF-A0A926M0L4-F1
#
_cell.length_a   1.000
_cell.length_b   1.000
_cell.length_c   1.000
_cell.angle_alpha   90.00
_cell.angle_beta   90.00
_cell.angle_gamma   90.00
#
_symmetry.space_group_name_H-M   'P 1'
#
loop_
_entity.id
_entity.type
_entity.pdbx_description
1 polymer ?
#
loop_
_entity_poly.entity_id
_entity_poly.type
_entity_poly.pdbx_seq_one_letter_code
_entity_poly.pdbx_strand_id
1 'polypeptide(L)' 'MSLIMTLIITYINTGFDEMYYMRFFKAWSISLPVALVAISLVAPMVQKIVDKIIK' A
#
# COMPACT_ATOMS: atom_id res chain seq x y z
N MET A 1 4.98 -3.32 7.70
CA MET A 1 4.40 -2.02 7.31
C MET A 1 3.04 -2.17 6.61
N SER A 2 2.91 -2.96 5.54
CA SER A 2 1.63 -3.09 4.81
C SER A 2 0.53 -3.80 5.60
N LEU A 3 0.75 -5.05 6.05
CA LEU A 3 -0.27 -5.88 6.72
C LEU A 3 -0.90 -5.21 7.95
N ILE A 4 -0.08 -4.76 8.91
CA ILE A 4 -0.59 -4.14 10.15
C ILE A 4 -1.36 -2.85 9.86
N MET A 5 -0.90 -2.02 8.91
CA MET A 5 -1.61 -0.79 8.52
C MET A 5 -2.92 -1.10 7.82
N THR A 6 -2.97 -2.10 6.91
CA THR A 6 -4.24 -2.45 6.25
C THR A 6 -5.24 -2.99 7.26
N LEU A 7 -4.77 -3.71 8.30
CA LEU A 7 -5.60 -4.25 9.37
C LEU A 7 -6.20 -3.11 10.22
N ILE A 8 -5.36 -2.19 10.70
CA ILE A 8 -5.81 -1.04 11.49
C ILE A 8 -6.75 -0.13 10.69
N ILE A 9 -6.44 0.18 9.42
CA ILE A 9 -7.28 1.02 8.56
C ILE A 9 -8.63 0.35 8.30
N THR A 10 -8.66 -0.97 8.05
CA THR A 10 -9.91 -1.71 7.86
C THR A 10 -10.75 -1.67 9.15
N TYR A 11 -10.10 -1.79 10.31
CA TYR A 11 -10.80 -1.77 11.61
C TYR A 11 -11.43 -0.40 11.88
N ILE A 12 -10.67 0.67 11.66
CA ILE A 12 -11.15 2.05 11.85
C ILE A 12 -12.30 2.37 10.88
N ASN A 13 -12.23 1.94 9.62
CA ASN A 13 -13.23 2.32 8.61
C ASN A 13 -14.48 1.44 8.59
N THR A 14 -14.37 0.16 8.97
CA THR A 14 -15.48 -0.81 8.85
C THR A 14 -15.89 -1.47 10.16
N GLY A 15 -15.16 -1.24 11.24
CA GLY A 15 -15.36 -1.94 12.51
C GLY A 15 -14.89 -3.39 12.46
N PHE A 16 -15.02 -4.10 13.59
CA PHE A 16 -14.73 -5.52 13.70
C PHE A 16 -16.03 -6.31 13.67
N ASP A 17 -16.39 -6.77 12.48
CA ASP A 17 -17.53 -7.66 12.23
C ASP A 17 -17.09 -8.97 11.58
N GLU A 18 -18.02 -9.89 11.34
CA GLU A 18 -17.71 -11.22 10.76
C GLU A 18 -17.05 -11.13 9.37
N MET A 19 -17.26 -10.03 8.64
CA MET A 19 -16.65 -9.79 7.33
C MET A 19 -15.34 -9.00 7.41
N TYR A 20 -14.88 -8.63 8.60
CA TYR A 20 -13.68 -7.83 8.81
C TYR A 20 -12.44 -8.47 8.16
N TYR A 21 -12.20 -9.75 8.44
CA TYR A 21 -11.06 -10.46 7.88
C TYR A 21 -11.15 -10.59 6.35
N MET A 22 -12.35 -10.80 5.81
CA MET A 22 -12.56 -10.87 4.37
C MET A 22 -12.29 -9.52 3.68
N ARG A 23 -12.73 -8.41 4.27
CA ARG A 23 -12.43 -7.05 3.78
C ARG A 23 -10.94 -6.73 3.87
N PHE A 24 -10.31 -7.10 4.99
CA PHE A 24 -8.88 -6.93 5.20
C PHE A 24 -8.06 -7.68 4.12
N PHE A 25 -8.32 -8.98 3.92
CA PHE A 25 -7.59 -9.75 2.91
C PHE A 25 -7.85 -9.26 1.49
N LYS A 26 -9.07 -8.82 1.18
CA LYS A 26 -9.40 -8.21 -0.11
C LYS A 26 -8.63 -6.90 -0.33
N ALA A 27 -8.62 -6.00 0.65
CA ALA A 27 -7.88 -4.74 0.58
C ALA A 27 -6.37 -4.99 0.46
N TRP A 28 -5.83 -5.92 1.25
CA TRP A 28 -4.42 -6.27 1.20
C TRP A 28 -4.01 -6.86 -0.15
N SER A 29 -4.81 -7.82 -0.68
CA SER A 29 -4.54 -8.46 -1.96
C SER A 29 -4.57 -7.48 -3.14
N ILE A 30 -5.44 -6.46 -3.10
CA ILE A 30 -5.49 -5.40 -4.14
C ILE A 30 -4.35 -4.40 -3.98
N SER A 31 -3.95 -4.08 -2.74
CA SER A 31 -2.89 -3.08 -2.48
C SER A 31 -1.52 -3.52 -2.99
N LEU A 32 -1.23 -4.83 -2.99
CA LEU A 32 0.04 -5.41 -3.44
C LEU A 32 0.35 -5.12 -4.92
N PRO A 33 -0.50 -5.52 -5.90
CA PRO A 33 -0.24 -5.24 -7.31
C PRO A 33 -0.25 -3.74 -7.61
N VAL A 34 -1.11 -2.97 -6.95
CA VAL A 34 -1.14 -1.51 -7.11
C VAL A 34 0.18 -0.88 -6.65
N ALA A 35 0.71 -1.32 -5.51
CA ALA A 35 1.99 -0.82 -5.00
C ALA A 35 3.16 -1.18 -5.92
N LEU A 36 3.17 -2.38 -6.49
CA LEU A 36 4.20 -2.80 -7.45
C LEU A 36 4.17 -1.92 -8.71
N VAL A 37 2.99 -1.68 -9.30
CA VAL A 37 2.85 -0.81 -10.47
C VAL A 37 3.28 0.62 -10.14
N ALA A 38 2.84 1.16 -9.00
CA ALA A 38 3.19 2.50 -8.57
C ALA A 38 4.71 2.66 -8.39
N ILE A 39 5.37 1.71 -7.72
CA ILE A 39 6.83 1.74 -7.53
C ILE A 39 7.56 1.61 -8.87
N SER A 40 7.13 0.74 -9.78
CA SER A 40 7.77 0.60 -11.09
C SER A 40 7.76 1.90 -11.90
N LEU A 41 6.74 2.74 -11.73
CA LEU A 41 6.63 4.03 -12.41
C LEU A 41 7.35 5.16 -11.65
N VAL A 42 7.19 5.21 -10.33
CA VAL A 42 7.67 6.31 -9.48
C VAL A 42 9.15 6.16 -9.14
N ALA A 43 9.65 4.94 -8.94
CA ALA A 43 11.06 4.71 -8.60
C ALA A 43 12.05 5.33 -9.62
N PRO A 44 11.92 5.12 -10.95
CA PRO A 44 12.83 5.75 -11.90
C PRO A 44 12.69 7.27 -11.96
N MET A 45 11.49 7.81 -11.69
CA MET A 45 11.28 9.25 -11.62
C MET A 45 12.00 9.86 -10.41
N VAL A 46 11.86 9.24 -9.25
CA VAL A 46 12.52 9.69 -8.00
C VAL A 46 14.03 9.56 -8.12
N GLN A 47 14.55 8.47 -8.68
CA GLN A 47 15.99 8.31 -8.90
C GLN A 47 16.56 9.45 -9.75
N LYS A 48 15.91 9.84 -10.84
CA LYS A 48 16.34 10.99 -11.67
C LYS A 48 16.38 12.31 -10.89
N ILE A 49 15.44 12.53 -9.97
CA ILE A 49 15.41 13.74 -9.13
C ILE A 49 16.55 13.70 -8.12
N VAL A 50 16.73 12.57 -7.44
CA VAL A 50 17.78 12.37 -6.43
C VAL A 50 19.17 12.50 -7.06
N ASP A 51 19.39 11.91 -8.23
CA ASP A 51 20.65 12.00 -8.96
C ASP A 51 20.99 13.45 -9.33
N LYS A 52 19.99 14.29 -9.59
CA LYS A 52 20.17 15.71 -9.91
C LYS A 52 20.43 16.60 -8.69
N ILE A 53 20.09 16.12 -7.49
CA ILE A 53 20.29 16.86 -6.22
C ILE A 53 21.63 16.46 -5.60
N ILE A 54 22.01 15.19 -5.71
CA ILE A 54 23.22 14.66 -5.08
C ILE A 54 24.46 14.86 -5.96
N LYS A 55 24.31 14.95 -7.28
CA LYS A 55 25.41 15.15 -8.25
C LYS A 55 25.40 16.56 -8.83
#